data_AF-A0A947MWM9-F1
#
_entry.id   AF-A0A947MWM9-F1
#
_cell.length_a   1.000
_cell.length_b   1.000
_cell.length_c   1.000
_cell.angle_alpha   90.00
_cell.angle_beta   90.00
_cell.angle_gamma   90.00
#
_symmetry.space_group_name_H-M   'P 1'
#
loop_
_entity.id
_entity.type
_entity.pdbx_description
1 polymer ?
#
loop_
_entity_poly.entity_id
_entity_poly.type
_entity_poly.pdbx_seq_one_letter_code
_entity_poly.pdbx_strand_id
1 'polypeptide(L)'
;MKNFLLGLTVGILLVPLSTSAVAQLLSDVETGSWYEPAVVRMQELGILQGYSDGTFKPKKAVTRAELAVVMDRAIQTSCAEAKVSQDSPFNCDNVTQQSDPAAKRDAQRRSDVNTILSSIYQWAIDHQGAIPTGITSVSTEICVNSQSSCVGKVRLDELVGTYVVRIPIDPLSSGIEGSGYFVKVGADSELVTVSAPSAETSDISVTR
;
A
#
# COMPACT_ATOMS: atom_id res chain seq x y z
N MET A 1 -66.77 21.86 -39.58
CA MET A 1 -65.84 22.31 -38.50
C MET A 1 -64.74 21.26 -38.35
N LYS A 2 -63.46 21.68 -38.42
CA LYS A 2 -62.22 21.02 -37.92
C LYS A 2 -61.77 19.71 -38.62
N ASN A 3 -60.73 19.67 -39.46
CA ASN A 3 -59.26 19.83 -39.26
C ASN A 3 -58.59 18.72 -38.40
N PHE A 4 -57.64 17.98 -38.99
CA PHE A 4 -56.28 17.56 -38.50
C PHE A 4 -55.87 16.20 -39.13
N LEU A 5 -55.02 16.10 -40.16
CA LEU A 5 -53.56 16.29 -40.26
C LEU A 5 -52.68 15.45 -39.29
N LEU A 6 -52.02 14.43 -39.88
CA LEU A 6 -50.60 14.04 -39.79
C LEU A 6 -49.91 13.93 -38.41
N GLY A 7 -49.26 12.78 -38.16
CA GLY A 7 -48.23 12.69 -37.11
C GLY A 7 -47.70 11.30 -36.77
N LEU A 8 -47.19 10.53 -37.74
CA LEU A 8 -46.33 9.37 -37.46
C LEU A 8 -44.94 9.88 -37.04
N THR A 9 -44.67 9.97 -35.73
CA THR A 9 -43.34 10.28 -35.21
C THR A 9 -42.73 9.02 -34.59
N VAL A 10 -41.86 8.38 -35.35
CA VAL A 10 -40.93 7.37 -34.85
C VAL A 10 -39.91 8.12 -33.98
N GLY A 11 -40.04 8.00 -32.66
CA GLY A 11 -39.05 8.50 -31.72
C GLY A 11 -37.75 7.72 -31.89
N ILE A 12 -36.76 8.33 -32.53
CA ILE A 12 -35.36 7.88 -32.46
C ILE A 12 -34.94 7.99 -31.00
N LEU A 13 -34.86 6.83 -30.35
CA LEU A 13 -34.23 6.67 -29.05
C LEU A 13 -32.73 6.90 -29.27
N LEU A 14 -32.25 8.07 -28.83
CA LEU A 14 -30.84 8.43 -28.87
C LEU A 14 -30.09 7.57 -27.84
N VAL A 15 -29.67 6.36 -28.24
CA VAL A 15 -28.78 5.53 -27.43
C VAL A 15 -27.42 6.24 -27.36
N PRO A 16 -26.88 6.52 -26.17
CA PRO A 16 -25.51 7.01 -26.07
C PRO A 16 -24.58 5.92 -26.59
N LEU A 17 -23.86 6.20 -27.68
CA LEU A 17 -22.74 5.35 -28.10
C LEU A 17 -21.71 5.39 -26.97
N SER A 18 -21.53 4.27 -26.28
CA SER A 18 -20.36 4.06 -25.43
C SER A 18 -19.12 4.19 -26.30
N THR A 19 -18.41 5.31 -26.18
CA THR A 19 -17.11 5.49 -26.83
C THR A 19 -16.13 4.53 -26.15
N SER A 20 -15.83 3.40 -26.82
CA SER A 20 -14.69 2.57 -26.46
C SER A 20 -13.42 3.40 -26.61
N ALA A 21 -12.52 3.35 -25.62
CA ALA A 21 -11.22 3.99 -25.72
C ALA A 21 -10.47 3.43 -26.94
N VAL A 22 -10.24 4.27 -27.95
CA VAL A 22 -9.40 3.91 -29.09
C VAL A 22 -7.97 3.90 -28.59
N ALA A 23 -7.26 2.77 -28.76
CA ALA A 23 -5.83 2.69 -28.48
C ALA A 23 -5.13 3.79 -29.28
N GLN A 24 -4.57 4.79 -28.58
CA GLN A 24 -3.94 5.93 -29.23
C GLN A 24 -2.62 5.48 -29.84
N LEU A 25 -2.51 5.58 -31.17
CA LEU A 25 -1.28 5.25 -31.87
C LEU A 25 -0.19 6.25 -31.45
N LEU A 26 0.88 5.77 -30.82
CA LEU A 26 2.00 6.63 -30.38
C LEU A 26 2.91 6.91 -31.56
N SER A 27 3.10 8.19 -31.88
CA SER A 27 3.70 8.61 -33.17
C SER A 27 5.18 8.28 -33.32
N ASP A 28 5.87 7.97 -32.22
CA ASP A 28 7.30 7.67 -32.15
C ASP A 28 7.61 6.21 -31.78
N VAL A 29 6.60 5.33 -31.87
CA VAL A 29 6.78 3.88 -31.78
C VAL A 29 6.90 3.33 -33.19
N GLU A 30 8.12 3.02 -33.61
CA GLU A 30 8.41 2.53 -34.94
C GLU A 30 8.06 1.04 -35.08
N THR A 31 7.35 0.68 -36.15
CA THR A 31 6.94 -0.71 -36.42
C THR A 31 8.15 -1.62 -36.55
N GLY A 32 8.13 -2.74 -35.83
CA GLY A 32 9.24 -3.71 -35.83
C GLY A 32 10.38 -3.35 -34.89
N SER A 33 10.29 -2.25 -34.14
CA SER A 33 11.21 -2.01 -33.03
C SER A 33 11.02 -3.05 -31.92
N TRP A 34 12.10 -3.43 -31.24
CA TRP A 34 12.08 -4.50 -30.24
C TRP A 34 11.13 -4.24 -29.06
N TYR A 35 10.81 -2.96 -28.79
CA TYR A 35 9.94 -2.52 -27.70
C TYR A 35 8.49 -2.33 -28.13
N GLU A 36 8.19 -2.22 -29.42
CA GLU A 36 6.84 -2.05 -29.96
C GLU A 36 5.82 -3.04 -29.39
N PRO A 37 6.07 -4.38 -29.37
CA PRO A 37 5.05 -5.31 -28.88
C PRO A 37 4.76 -5.12 -27.39
N ALA A 38 5.76 -4.73 -26.60
CA ALA A 38 5.58 -4.44 -25.18
C ALA A 38 4.78 -3.15 -24.96
N VAL A 39 5.09 -2.09 -25.72
CA VAL A 39 4.39 -0.80 -25.61
C VAL A 39 2.92 -0.95 -26.02
N VAL A 40 2.66 -1.62 -27.15
CA VAL A 40 1.30 -1.87 -27.63
C VAL A 40 0.52 -2.68 -26.58
N ARG A 41 1.11 -3.75 -26.04
CA ARG A 41 0.46 -4.55 -25.00
C ARG A 41 0.16 -3.74 -23.74
N MET A 42 1.08 -2.89 -23.30
CA MET A 42 0.88 -2.02 -22.14
C MET A 42 -0.19 -0.95 -22.39
N GLN A 43 -0.38 -0.50 -23.64
CA GLN A 43 -1.48 0.40 -24.00
C GLN A 43 -2.83 -0.31 -23.98
N GLU A 44 -2.92 -1.51 -24.53
CA GLU A 44 -4.13 -2.35 -24.47
C GLU A 44 -4.59 -2.60 -23.04
N LEU A 45 -3.63 -2.85 -22.15
CA LEU A 45 -3.86 -3.08 -20.72
C LEU A 45 -4.13 -1.79 -19.93
N GLY A 46 -4.09 -0.61 -20.57
CA GLY A 46 -4.27 0.69 -19.92
C GLY A 46 -3.14 1.09 -18.97
N ILE A 47 -2.04 0.33 -18.93
CA ILE A 47 -0.87 0.58 -18.07
C ILE A 47 -0.12 1.83 -18.55
N LEU A 48 -0.03 1.98 -19.88
CA LEU A 48 0.65 3.09 -20.53
C LEU A 48 -0.28 3.80 -21.50
N GLN A 49 -0.23 5.13 -21.57
CA GLN A 49 -1.04 5.93 -22.51
C GLN A 49 -0.20 6.85 -23.40
N GLY A 50 1.11 6.92 -23.15
CA GLY A 50 1.99 7.93 -23.75
C GLY A 50 1.87 9.28 -23.05
N TYR A 51 2.53 10.28 -23.63
CA TYR A 51 2.46 11.67 -23.21
C TYR A 51 1.30 12.39 -23.89
N SER A 52 0.95 13.57 -23.38
CA SER A 52 -0.13 14.39 -23.94
C SER A 52 0.09 14.84 -25.40
N ASP A 53 1.34 14.80 -25.87
CA ASP A 53 1.72 15.07 -27.25
C ASP A 53 1.54 13.84 -28.18
N GLY A 54 1.06 12.71 -27.66
CA GLY A 54 0.82 11.48 -28.43
C GLY A 54 2.09 10.63 -28.64
N THR A 55 3.13 10.82 -27.85
CA THR A 55 4.41 10.08 -27.96
C THR A 55 4.64 9.11 -26.80
N PHE A 56 5.53 8.13 -26.97
CA PHE A 56 6.05 7.19 -25.97
C PHE A 56 7.39 7.65 -25.39
N LYS A 57 8.23 8.29 -26.21
CA LYS A 57 9.61 8.73 -25.93
C LYS A 57 10.52 7.57 -25.51
N PRO A 58 10.76 6.55 -26.37
CA PRO A 58 11.47 5.31 -26.01
C PRO A 58 12.92 5.52 -25.54
N LYS A 59 13.55 6.64 -25.93
CA LYS A 59 14.93 6.98 -25.57
C LYS A 59 15.02 7.93 -24.37
N LYS A 60 13.89 8.42 -23.85
CA LYS A 60 13.87 9.32 -22.69
C LYS A 60 14.07 8.50 -21.42
N ALA A 61 14.94 8.98 -20.53
CA ALA A 61 15.07 8.42 -19.20
C ALA A 61 13.74 8.54 -18.44
N VAL A 62 13.29 7.44 -17.84
CA VAL A 62 12.07 7.39 -17.03
C VAL A 62 12.37 7.96 -15.64
N THR A 63 11.55 8.90 -15.18
CA THR A 63 11.66 9.42 -13.81
C THR A 63 11.12 8.42 -12.80
N ARG A 64 11.56 8.51 -11.53
CA ARG A 64 11.00 7.66 -10.45
C ARG A 64 9.48 7.78 -10.32
N ALA A 65 8.92 8.97 -10.56
CA ALA A 65 7.49 9.20 -10.50
C ALA A 65 6.75 8.53 -11.67
N GLU A 66 7.26 8.67 -12.91
CA GLU A 66 6.69 7.99 -14.08
C GLU A 66 6.74 6.46 -13.92
N LEU A 67 7.86 5.93 -13.43
CA LEU A 67 8.00 4.49 -13.16
C LEU A 67 6.99 4.01 -12.10
N ALA A 68 6.84 4.76 -11.01
CA ALA A 68 5.90 4.41 -9.94
C ALA A 68 4.45 4.35 -10.46
N VAL A 69 4.05 5.29 -11.32
CA VAL A 69 2.71 5.29 -11.94
C VAL A 69 2.51 4.09 -12.86
N VAL A 70 3.52 3.73 -13.67
CA VAL A 70 3.46 2.54 -14.54
C VAL A 70 3.34 1.26 -13.73
N MET A 71 4.12 1.14 -12.65
CA MET A 71 4.07 -0.01 -11.74
C MET A 71 2.72 -0.14 -11.02
N ASP A 72 2.19 0.96 -10.49
CA ASP A 72 0.89 0.98 -9.81
C ASP A 72 -0.23 0.49 -10.73
N ARG A 73 -0.29 0.99 -11.96
CA ARG A 73 -1.26 0.53 -12.96
C ARG A 73 -1.08 -0.94 -13.32
N ALA A 74 0.16 -1.40 -13.49
CA ALA A 74 0.43 -2.81 -13.78
C ALA A 74 -0.06 -3.74 -12.66
N ILE A 75 0.17 -3.36 -11.39
CA ILE A 75 -0.35 -4.09 -10.24
C ILE A 75 -1.88 -4.10 -10.26
N GLN A 76 -2.53 -2.95 -10.46
CA GLN A 76 -3.98 -2.87 -10.52
C GLN A 76 -4.59 -3.71 -11.65
N THR A 77 -3.98 -3.69 -12.85
CA THR A 77 -4.42 -4.55 -13.97
C THR A 77 -4.26 -6.02 -13.63
N SER A 78 -3.12 -6.43 -13.06
CA SER A 78 -2.91 -7.82 -12.64
C SER A 78 -3.92 -8.25 -11.56
N CYS A 79 -4.33 -7.33 -10.69
CA CYS A 79 -5.34 -7.57 -9.67
C CYS A 79 -6.77 -7.58 -10.20
N ALA A 80 -7.05 -6.85 -11.28
CA ALA A 80 -8.33 -6.93 -11.97
C ALA A 80 -8.48 -8.27 -12.70
N GLU A 81 -7.41 -8.75 -13.34
CA GLU A 81 -7.35 -10.07 -13.99
C GLU A 81 -7.38 -11.22 -12.96
N ALA A 82 -6.72 -11.06 -11.80
CA ALA A 82 -6.70 -12.06 -10.73
C ALA A 82 -8.07 -12.30 -10.06
N LYS A 83 -9.04 -11.39 -10.18
CA LYS A 83 -10.43 -11.66 -9.76
C LYS A 83 -11.10 -12.78 -10.57
N VAL A 84 -10.44 -13.29 -11.62
CA VAL A 84 -10.88 -14.43 -12.44
C VAL A 84 -10.17 -15.74 -12.04
N SER A 85 -9.08 -15.70 -11.25
CA SER A 85 -8.38 -16.91 -10.77
C SER A 85 -7.90 -16.75 -9.33
N GLN A 86 -8.51 -17.50 -8.40
CA GLN A 86 -8.29 -17.47 -6.95
C GLN A 86 -6.91 -17.98 -6.46
N ASP A 87 -5.85 -17.85 -7.25
CA ASP A 87 -4.51 -18.37 -6.90
C ASP A 87 -3.37 -17.44 -7.39
N SER A 88 -3.61 -16.12 -7.35
CA SER A 88 -2.57 -15.14 -7.67
C SER A 88 -1.56 -15.04 -6.52
N PRO A 89 -0.24 -15.07 -6.79
CA PRO A 89 0.79 -14.83 -5.78
C PRO A 89 0.77 -13.39 -5.24
N PHE A 90 0.05 -12.48 -5.91
CA PHE A 90 -0.18 -11.11 -5.45
C PHE A 90 -1.52 -11.04 -4.71
N ASN A 91 -1.45 -10.75 -3.40
CA ASN A 91 -2.64 -10.55 -2.58
C ASN A 91 -3.35 -9.24 -2.98
N CYS A 92 -4.35 -9.38 -3.86
CA CYS A 92 -5.12 -8.28 -4.42
C CYS A 92 -6.28 -7.81 -3.53
N ASP A 93 -6.47 -8.44 -2.37
CA ASP A 93 -7.56 -8.09 -1.44
C ASP A 93 -7.40 -6.68 -0.85
N ASN A 94 -6.18 -6.13 -0.87
CA ASN A 94 -5.89 -4.82 -0.27
C ASN A 94 -6.22 -3.60 -1.16
N VAL A 95 -6.46 -3.79 -2.47
CA VAL A 95 -6.78 -2.64 -3.36
C VAL A 95 -8.24 -2.20 -3.21
N THR A 96 -9.15 -3.12 -2.86
CA THR A 96 -10.58 -2.82 -2.67
C THR A 96 -11.05 -2.74 -1.22
N GLN A 97 -10.25 -3.19 -0.25
CA GLN A 97 -10.58 -3.00 1.19
C GLN A 97 -10.29 -1.58 1.70
N GLN A 98 -9.70 -0.72 0.88
CA GLN A 98 -9.44 0.69 1.17
C GLN A 98 -10.72 1.57 1.15
N SER A 99 -11.93 1.00 1.20
CA SER A 99 -13.17 1.75 1.48
C SER A 99 -13.51 1.80 2.97
N ASP A 100 -13.08 0.81 3.75
CA ASP A 100 -13.32 0.78 5.19
C ASP A 100 -12.18 1.51 5.93
N PRO A 101 -12.48 2.60 6.67
CA PRO A 101 -11.46 3.30 7.45
C PRO A 101 -10.79 2.42 8.51
N ALA A 102 -11.45 1.38 9.04
CA ALA A 102 -10.86 0.44 9.99
C ALA A 102 -9.80 -0.45 9.32
N ALA A 103 -10.11 -1.00 8.13
CA ALA A 103 -9.17 -1.83 7.38
C ALA A 103 -7.88 -1.07 6.99
N LYS A 104 -7.97 0.23 6.68
CA LYS A 104 -6.79 1.07 6.42
C LYS A 104 -5.90 1.23 7.65
N ARG A 105 -6.51 1.48 8.81
CA ARG A 105 -5.76 1.61 10.07
C ARG A 105 -5.11 0.29 10.46
N ASP A 106 -5.79 -0.83 10.27
CA ASP A 106 -5.23 -2.16 10.51
C ASP A 106 -4.11 -2.53 9.53
N ALA A 107 -4.21 -2.11 8.26
CA ALA A 107 -3.11 -2.25 7.30
C ALA A 107 -1.87 -1.45 7.75
N GLN A 108 -2.07 -0.21 8.24
CA GLN A 108 -1.02 0.61 8.83
C GLN A 108 -0.39 -0.08 10.05
N ARG A 109 -1.21 -0.58 10.99
CA ARG A 109 -0.75 -1.33 12.18
C ARG A 109 0.10 -2.55 11.80
N ARG A 110 -0.28 -3.32 10.77
CA ARG A 110 0.50 -4.47 10.29
C ARG A 110 1.89 -4.04 9.78
N SER A 111 1.99 -2.91 9.09
CA SER A 111 3.28 -2.37 8.63
C SER A 111 4.12 -1.86 9.81
N ASP A 112 3.50 -1.18 10.76
CA ASP A 112 4.17 -0.59 11.92
C ASP A 112 4.73 -1.63 12.88
N VAL A 113 3.94 -2.68 13.17
CA VAL A 113 4.38 -3.82 14.01
C VAL A 113 5.61 -4.49 13.39
N ASN A 114 5.60 -4.73 12.06
CA ASN A 114 6.75 -5.30 11.37
C ASN A 114 7.96 -4.36 11.35
N THR A 115 7.74 -3.05 11.24
CA THR A 115 8.80 -2.04 11.31
C THR A 115 9.50 -2.08 12.66
N ILE A 116 8.75 -2.01 13.75
CA ILE A 116 9.28 -2.06 15.11
C ILE A 116 10.06 -3.36 15.35
N LEU A 117 9.46 -4.51 15.01
CA LEU A 117 10.09 -5.81 15.21
C LEU A 117 11.38 -5.97 14.40
N SER A 118 11.37 -5.52 13.13
CA SER A 118 12.54 -5.57 12.26
C SER A 118 13.67 -4.67 12.76
N SER A 119 13.34 -3.53 13.38
CA SER A 119 14.34 -2.63 13.99
C SER A 119 14.97 -3.24 15.24
N ILE A 120 14.16 -3.90 16.10
CA ILE A 120 14.67 -4.64 17.27
C ILE A 120 15.61 -5.76 16.81
N TYR A 121 15.21 -6.52 15.79
CA TYR A 121 16.01 -7.63 15.26
C TYR A 121 17.33 -7.17 14.66
N GLN A 122 17.32 -6.06 13.90
CA GLN A 122 18.56 -5.49 13.36
C GLN A 122 19.49 -5.00 14.47
N TRP A 123 18.94 -4.35 15.51
CA TRP A 123 19.74 -3.97 16.67
C TRP A 123 20.33 -5.20 17.38
N ALA A 124 19.56 -6.27 17.56
CA ALA A 124 20.02 -7.49 18.19
C ALA A 124 21.19 -8.14 17.44
N ILE A 125 21.18 -8.13 16.10
CA ILE A 125 22.30 -8.62 15.27
C ILE A 125 23.59 -7.89 15.64
N ASP A 126 23.55 -6.57 15.74
CA ASP A 126 24.72 -5.75 16.05
C ASP A 126 25.16 -5.88 17.52
N HIS A 127 24.26 -6.37 18.39
CA HIS A 127 24.47 -6.53 19.82
C HIS A 127 24.55 -8.00 20.25
N GLN A 128 25.08 -8.88 19.38
CA GLN A 128 25.36 -10.30 19.68
C GLN A 128 24.13 -11.09 20.15
N GLY A 129 22.95 -10.75 19.63
CA GLY A 129 21.68 -11.39 20.00
C GLY A 129 21.08 -10.88 21.30
N ALA A 130 21.62 -9.83 21.92
CA ALA A 130 20.98 -9.18 23.05
C ALA A 130 19.66 -8.52 22.64
N ILE A 131 18.77 -8.34 23.62
CA ILE A 131 17.49 -7.62 23.45
C ILE A 131 17.61 -6.24 24.11
N PRO A 132 17.04 -5.18 23.50
CA PRO A 132 17.06 -3.83 24.08
C PRO A 132 16.55 -3.82 25.53
N THR A 133 17.21 -3.02 26.35
CA THR A 133 16.88 -2.91 27.77
C THR A 133 15.44 -2.40 27.95
N GLY A 134 14.73 -2.91 28.96
CA GLY A 134 13.35 -2.52 29.26
C GLY A 134 12.26 -3.36 28.57
N ILE A 135 12.58 -4.17 27.56
CA ILE A 135 11.66 -5.21 27.09
C ILE A 135 11.67 -6.35 28.12
N THR A 136 10.50 -6.70 28.63
CA THR A 136 10.33 -7.80 29.60
C THR A 136 9.32 -8.81 29.09
N SER A 137 9.07 -9.88 29.85
CA SER A 137 8.06 -10.88 29.51
C SER A 137 6.61 -10.35 29.62
N VAL A 138 6.44 -9.17 30.22
CA VAL A 138 5.15 -8.49 30.35
C VAL A 138 4.92 -7.60 29.13
N SER A 139 3.76 -7.78 28.48
CA SER A 139 3.31 -6.93 27.37
C SER A 139 3.18 -5.49 27.83
N THR A 140 4.11 -4.65 27.39
CA THR A 140 4.22 -3.26 27.84
C THR A 140 4.19 -2.31 26.65
N GLU A 141 3.51 -1.18 26.80
CA GLU A 141 3.37 -0.18 25.74
C GLU A 141 4.72 0.48 25.43
N ILE A 142 4.98 0.75 24.16
CA ILE A 142 6.20 1.43 23.70
C ILE A 142 6.03 2.94 23.79
N CYS A 143 7.07 3.60 24.27
CA CYS A 143 7.16 5.04 24.40
C CYS A 143 7.47 5.73 23.04
N VAL A 144 6.83 6.86 22.76
CA VAL A 144 7.00 7.62 21.49
C VAL A 144 8.22 8.55 21.46
N ASN A 145 8.69 9.01 22.63
CA ASN A 145 9.77 10.00 22.73
C ASN A 145 10.59 9.80 24.03
N SER A 146 11.85 10.21 24.05
CA SER A 146 12.71 9.98 25.22
C SER A 146 12.40 10.88 26.44
N GLN A 147 11.28 11.60 26.48
CA GLN A 147 10.98 12.56 27.56
C GLN A 147 10.50 11.88 28.85
N SER A 148 10.43 12.64 29.94
CA SER A 148 10.12 12.17 31.30
C SER A 148 8.70 11.64 31.51
N SER A 149 7.81 11.72 30.51
CA SER A 149 6.41 11.29 30.60
C SER A 149 6.18 9.79 30.36
N CYS A 150 7.19 9.04 29.90
CA CYS A 150 7.06 7.61 29.61
C CYS A 150 7.17 6.71 30.85
N VAL A 151 6.36 6.97 31.88
CA VAL A 151 6.32 6.13 33.09
C VAL A 151 5.58 4.82 32.78
N GLY A 152 6.18 3.68 33.15
CA GLY A 152 5.59 2.35 32.93
C GLY A 152 5.54 1.88 31.47
N LYS A 153 6.31 2.53 30.59
CA LYS A 153 6.42 2.21 29.15
C LYS A 153 7.84 1.77 28.81
N VAL A 154 7.97 0.98 27.74
CA VAL A 154 9.29 0.56 27.23
C VAL A 154 9.91 1.68 26.43
N ARG A 155 11.15 2.03 26.76
CA ARG A 155 11.97 2.97 25.99
C ARG A 155 12.83 2.18 25.02
N LEU A 156 12.78 2.58 23.75
CA LEU A 156 13.58 2.00 22.66
C LEU A 156 14.41 3.09 21.99
N ASP A 157 14.92 4.04 22.78
CA ASP A 157 15.73 5.16 22.31
C ASP A 157 17.03 4.70 21.63
N GLU A 158 17.56 3.56 22.04
CA GLU A 158 18.70 2.90 21.40
C GLU A 158 18.43 2.47 19.94
N LEU A 159 17.16 2.28 19.56
CA LEU A 159 16.77 1.92 18.20
C LEU A 159 16.62 3.15 17.28
N VAL A 160 16.20 4.28 17.86
CA VAL A 160 15.80 5.47 17.11
C VAL A 160 17.04 6.21 16.59
N GLY A 161 17.03 6.54 15.30
CA GLY A 161 18.12 7.21 14.59
C GLY A 161 18.99 6.26 13.76
N THR A 162 19.19 5.01 14.20
CA THR A 162 20.01 4.02 13.49
C THR A 162 19.16 2.95 12.80
N TYR A 163 18.23 2.32 13.54
CA TYR A 163 17.47 1.16 13.06
C TYR A 163 16.02 1.51 12.70
N VAL A 164 15.53 2.63 13.23
CA VAL A 164 14.23 3.21 12.89
C VAL A 164 14.32 4.74 12.94
N VAL A 165 13.65 5.44 12.03
CA VAL A 165 13.66 6.91 12.01
C VAL A 165 12.95 7.49 13.25
N ARG A 166 11.81 6.89 13.61
CA ARG A 166 11.02 7.19 14.80
C ARG A 166 10.15 5.99 15.11
N ILE A 167 9.72 5.85 16.36
CA ILE A 167 8.70 4.87 16.72
C ILE A 167 7.38 5.23 16.02
N PRO A 168 6.78 4.30 15.24
CA PRO A 168 5.45 4.51 14.68
C PRO A 168 4.40 4.75 15.76
N ILE A 169 3.32 5.47 15.43
CA ILE A 169 2.24 5.80 16.36
C ILE A 169 0.95 5.23 15.78
N ASP A 170 0.20 4.50 16.61
CA ASP A 170 -1.10 3.94 16.25
C ASP A 170 -2.03 5.04 15.74
N PRO A 171 -2.79 4.82 14.66
CA PRO A 171 -3.68 5.83 14.10
C PRO A 171 -4.75 6.37 15.07
N LEU A 172 -5.07 5.64 16.14
CA LEU A 172 -6.02 6.06 17.18
C LEU A 172 -5.33 6.53 18.47
N SER A 173 -4.01 6.41 18.58
CA SER A 173 -3.26 6.93 19.72
C SER A 173 -3.16 8.44 19.68
N SER A 174 -3.18 9.07 20.86
CA SER A 174 -2.91 10.51 21.01
C SER A 174 -1.45 10.87 20.71
N GLY A 175 -0.53 9.88 20.72
CA GLY A 175 0.89 10.07 20.41
C GLY A 175 1.65 10.98 21.38
N ILE A 176 1.08 11.26 22.56
CA ILE A 176 1.69 12.16 23.56
C ILE A 176 2.76 11.43 24.39
N GLU A 177 2.46 10.21 24.84
CA GLU A 177 3.34 9.41 25.71
C GLU A 177 3.54 7.98 25.21
N GLY A 178 2.49 7.39 24.61
CA GLY A 178 2.45 6.00 24.18
C GLY A 178 2.22 5.88 22.68
N SER A 179 2.86 4.90 22.07
CA SER A 179 2.72 4.65 20.65
C SER A 179 1.42 3.91 20.32
N GLY A 180 0.75 3.31 21.31
CA GLY A 180 -0.34 2.37 21.09
C GLY A 180 0.12 0.96 20.67
N TYR A 181 1.42 0.75 20.46
CA TYR A 181 2.01 -0.57 20.20
C TYR A 181 2.65 -1.13 21.46
N PHE A 182 2.61 -2.45 21.59
CA PHE A 182 3.10 -3.17 22.75
C PHE A 182 4.19 -4.15 22.36
N VAL A 183 5.14 -4.37 23.28
CA VAL A 183 6.24 -5.31 23.10
C VAL A 183 6.39 -6.20 24.34
N LYS A 184 6.77 -7.45 24.10
CA LYS A 184 7.20 -8.40 25.13
C LYS A 184 8.26 -9.35 24.58
N VAL A 185 8.98 -9.99 25.48
CA VAL A 185 9.86 -11.11 25.15
C VAL A 185 9.26 -12.44 25.60
N GLY A 186 9.54 -13.52 24.85
CA GLY A 186 9.19 -14.89 25.21
C GLY A 186 9.93 -15.37 26.48
N ALA A 187 9.52 -16.52 27.00
CA ALA A 187 10.04 -17.07 28.27
C ALA A 187 11.57 -17.24 28.27
N ASP A 188 12.16 -17.58 27.13
CA ASP A 188 13.59 -17.85 26.98
C ASP A 188 14.41 -16.61 26.56
N SER A 189 13.81 -15.43 26.54
CA SER A 189 14.43 -14.20 26.04
C SER A 189 14.95 -14.29 24.59
N GLU A 190 14.42 -15.21 23.79
CA GLU A 190 14.90 -15.48 22.43
C GLU A 190 14.01 -14.86 21.35
N LEU A 191 12.69 -14.79 21.61
CA LEU A 191 11.69 -14.29 20.66
C LEU A 191 11.05 -13.02 21.19
N VAL A 192 10.92 -12.01 20.33
CA VAL A 192 10.22 -10.75 20.65
C VAL A 192 8.87 -10.76 19.95
N THR A 193 7.82 -10.42 20.69
CA THR A 193 6.48 -10.20 20.15
C THR A 193 6.15 -8.72 20.19
N VAL A 194 5.75 -8.17 19.05
CA VAL A 194 5.16 -6.82 18.95
C VAL A 194 3.69 -6.96 18.56
N SER A 195 2.81 -6.19 19.20
CA SER A 195 1.37 -6.25 18.97
C SER A 195 0.71 -4.87 18.89
N ALA A 196 -0.45 -4.83 18.22
CA ALA A 196 -1.32 -3.68 18.13
C ALA A 196 -2.69 -4.05 18.75
N PRO A 197 -2.92 -3.79 20.05
CA PRO A 197 -4.17 -4.16 20.73
C PRO A 197 -5.39 -3.35 20.27
N SER A 198 -5.16 -2.20 19.63
CA SER A 198 -6.23 -1.37 19.05
C SER A 198 -6.64 -1.81 17.64
N ALA A 199 -6.26 -3.02 17.20
CA ALA A 199 -6.70 -3.58 15.94
C ALA A 199 -8.23 -3.80 15.94
N GLU A 200 -8.87 -3.50 14.82
CA GLU A 200 -10.34 -3.39 14.77
C GLU A 200 -11.01 -4.58 14.06
N THR A 201 -10.30 -5.22 13.15
CA THR A 201 -10.79 -6.36 12.36
C THR A 201 -10.33 -7.71 12.90
N SER A 202 -9.07 -7.79 13.33
CA SER A 202 -8.42 -9.01 13.80
C SER A 202 -7.24 -8.67 14.70
N ASP A 203 -6.86 -9.55 15.62
CA ASP A 203 -5.64 -9.38 16.40
C ASP A 203 -4.41 -9.25 15.46
N ILE A 204 -3.57 -8.25 15.72
CA ILE A 204 -2.34 -8.02 14.98
C ILE A 204 -1.18 -8.17 15.95
N SER A 205 -0.40 -9.24 15.76
CA SER A 205 0.85 -9.46 16.46
C SER A 205 1.84 -10.19 15.57
N VAL A 206 3.12 -9.87 15.70
CA VAL A 206 4.20 -10.58 15.01
C VAL A 206 5.24 -10.97 16.05
N THR A 207 5.70 -12.22 15.95
CA THR A 207 6.77 -12.76 16.80
C THR A 207 7.93 -13.18 15.91
N ARG A 208 9.13 -12.78 16.30
CA ARG A 208 10.38 -13.18 15.65
C ARG A 208 11.51 -13.14 16.65
#